data_AF-A0A7C1X8J2-F1
#
_entry.id   AF-A0A7C1X8J2-F1
#
_cell.length_a   1.000
_cell.length_b   1.000
_cell.length_c   1.000
_cell.angle_alpha   90.00
_cell.angle_beta   90.00
_cell.angle_gamma   90.00
#
_symmetry.space_group_name_H-M   'P 1'
#
loop_
_entity.id
_entity.type
_entity.pdbx_description
1 polymer ?
#
loop_
_entity_poly.entity_id
_entity_poly.type
_entity_poly.pdbx_seq_one_letter_code
_entity_poly.pdbx_strand_id
1 'polypeptide(L)'
;MYDFLFHGLGHKKWLLLFALCSMAPVYAANNGTVARSQFTTRIENREPVDQVLVLNNDITTLYFFTDVRNMEGRTVTHIWEYNGQVIAMKQFSIKGPRWRVFSQKELDPSMTGEWTVIIKDDRGWPLAVSVFRYVDSESGKKNIILPL
;
A
#
# COMPACT_ATOMS: atom_id res chain seq x y z
N MET A 1 -43.84 -56.40 -41.18
CA MET A 1 -43.43 -57.22 -42.34
C MET A 1 -42.79 -56.25 -43.33
N TYR A 2 -41.48 -55.99 -43.34
CA TYR A 2 -40.33 -56.87 -43.22
C TYR A 2 -39.22 -56.22 -42.39
N ASP A 3 -38.57 -57.02 -41.54
CA ASP A 3 -37.24 -56.75 -40.98
C ASP A 3 -36.20 -57.09 -42.05
N PHE A 4 -35.17 -56.25 -42.25
CA PHE A 4 -33.85 -56.72 -42.67
C PHE A 4 -32.76 -55.71 -42.30
N LEU A 5 -31.89 -56.17 -41.40
CA LEU A 5 -30.62 -55.59 -41.01
C LEU A 5 -29.67 -55.48 -42.22
N PHE A 6 -28.98 -54.35 -42.35
CA PHE A 6 -27.62 -54.31 -42.89
C PHE A 6 -26.74 -53.44 -41.99
N HIS A 7 -25.85 -54.11 -41.28
CA HIS A 7 -24.64 -53.54 -40.68
C HIS A 7 -23.68 -53.09 -41.78
N GLY A 8 -23.00 -51.95 -41.59
CA GLY A 8 -21.86 -51.62 -42.43
C GLY A 8 -21.22 -50.25 -42.20
N LEU A 9 -20.14 -50.25 -41.41
CA LEU A 9 -18.97 -49.35 -41.45
C LEU A 9 -19.13 -47.85 -41.15
N GLY A 10 -18.41 -47.39 -40.13
CA GLY A 10 -17.86 -46.03 -40.15
C GLY A 10 -17.39 -45.44 -38.82
N HIS A 11 -16.10 -45.61 -38.50
CA HIS A 11 -15.26 -44.72 -37.68
C HIS A 11 -15.62 -44.57 -36.18
N LYS A 12 -14.97 -45.30 -35.26
CA LYS A 12 -13.61 -45.05 -34.71
C LYS A 12 -13.39 -43.61 -34.20
N LYS A 13 -13.34 -43.54 -32.85
CA LYS A 13 -12.43 -42.71 -32.01
C LYS A 13 -12.93 -41.31 -31.57
N TRP A 14 -13.40 -41.30 -30.33
CA TRP A 14 -13.10 -40.34 -29.24
C TRP A 14 -12.54 -38.98 -29.67
N LEU A 15 -13.40 -37.96 -29.74
CA LEU A 15 -12.96 -36.57 -29.71
C LEU A 15 -12.66 -36.18 -28.25
N LEU A 16 -11.40 -36.32 -27.87
CA LEU A 16 -10.81 -35.58 -26.76
C LEU A 16 -10.85 -34.08 -27.13
N LEU A 17 -11.69 -33.31 -26.44
CA LEU A 17 -11.53 -31.85 -26.42
C LEU A 17 -10.22 -31.55 -25.67
N PHE A 18 -9.18 -31.22 -26.42
CA PHE A 18 -7.99 -30.56 -25.90
C PHE A 18 -8.42 -29.20 -25.35
N ALA A 19 -8.53 -29.10 -24.03
CA ALA A 19 -8.54 -27.80 -23.36
C ALA A 19 -7.17 -27.16 -23.62
N LEU A 20 -7.12 -26.23 -24.57
CA LEU A 20 -5.96 -25.39 -24.80
C LEU A 20 -5.84 -24.47 -23.58
N CYS A 21 -5.07 -24.88 -22.58
CA CYS A 21 -4.69 -24.02 -21.48
C CYS A 21 -3.68 -23.01 -22.04
N SER A 22 -4.19 -21.94 -22.66
CA SER A 22 -3.39 -20.82 -23.11
C SER A 22 -2.76 -20.18 -21.88
N MET A 23 -1.51 -20.53 -21.57
CA MET A 23 -0.68 -19.74 -20.67
C MET A 23 -0.37 -18.42 -21.36
N ALA A 24 -1.27 -17.44 -21.22
CA ALA A 24 -0.91 -16.07 -21.53
C ALA A 24 0.25 -15.69 -20.59
N PRO A 25 1.34 -15.08 -21.11
CA PRO A 25 2.34 -14.52 -20.23
C PRO A 25 1.67 -13.46 -19.35
N VAL A 26 1.66 -13.68 -18.04
CA VAL A 26 1.40 -12.59 -17.10
C VAL A 26 2.63 -11.70 -17.18
N TYR A 27 2.54 -10.62 -17.94
CA TYR A 27 3.52 -9.55 -17.79
C TYR A 27 3.50 -9.13 -16.33
N ALA A 28 4.63 -9.29 -15.63
CA ALA A 28 4.81 -8.64 -14.35
C ALA A 28 4.63 -7.14 -14.63
N ALA A 29 3.43 -6.63 -14.33
CA ALA A 29 3.17 -5.20 -14.37
C ALA A 29 4.31 -4.52 -13.60
N ASN A 30 4.79 -3.37 -14.09
CA ASN A 30 5.77 -2.58 -13.37
C ASN A 30 5.20 -2.30 -11.97
N ASN A 31 5.68 -3.06 -10.99
CA ASN A 31 5.16 -3.02 -9.65
C ASN A 31 5.78 -1.79 -9.01
N GLY A 32 5.06 -0.68 -9.08
CA GLY A 32 5.44 0.54 -8.40
C GLY A 32 5.84 0.29 -6.95
N THR A 33 6.84 1.03 -6.47
CA THR A 33 7.46 0.79 -5.16
C THR A 33 7.49 2.06 -4.33
N VAL A 34 7.64 1.87 -3.02
CA VAL A 34 7.98 2.93 -2.08
C VAL A 34 9.47 2.81 -1.79
N ALA A 35 10.26 3.79 -2.23
CA ALA A 35 11.71 3.80 -1.99
C ALA A 35 12.05 4.27 -0.57
N ARG A 36 11.21 5.15 0.00
CA ARG A 36 11.34 5.62 1.38
C ARG A 36 9.97 6.03 1.91
N SER A 37 9.70 5.72 3.16
CA SER A 37 8.58 6.26 3.92
C SER A 37 8.99 6.49 5.37
N GLN A 38 8.60 7.63 5.94
CA GLN A 38 8.94 7.97 7.32
C GLN A 38 8.01 9.03 7.90
N PHE A 39 7.84 8.98 9.22
CA PHE A 39 7.30 10.10 9.98
C PHE A 39 8.37 11.17 10.17
N THR A 40 7.97 12.43 10.13
CA THR A 40 8.86 13.58 10.28
C THR A 40 8.13 14.71 10.99
N THR A 41 8.82 15.48 11.81
CA THR A 41 8.22 16.66 12.46
C THR A 41 7.88 17.76 11.47
N ARG A 42 8.60 17.81 10.34
CA ARG A 42 8.42 18.84 9.32
C ARG A 42 8.85 18.37 7.94
N ILE A 43 8.33 19.06 6.92
CA ILE A 43 8.77 18.93 5.53
C ILE A 43 9.41 20.26 5.09
N GLU A 44 10.62 20.21 4.56
CA GLU A 44 11.33 21.36 3.98
C GLU A 44 11.84 20.99 2.59
N ASN A 45 11.68 21.87 1.61
CA ASN A 45 12.13 21.61 0.22
C ASN A 45 11.66 20.24 -0.34
N ARG A 46 10.45 19.82 0.06
CA ARG A 46 9.82 18.52 -0.27
C ARG A 46 10.57 17.30 0.26
N GLU A 47 11.38 17.46 1.31
CA GLU A 47 12.09 16.40 2.01
C GLU A 47 11.68 16.39 3.50
N PRO A 48 11.66 15.21 4.15
CA PRO A 48 11.61 15.16 5.61
C PRO A 48 12.90 15.75 6.18
N VAL A 49 12.84 16.30 7.39
CA VAL A 49 14.03 16.83 8.09
C VAL A 49 14.55 15.90 9.17
N ASP A 50 13.70 14.99 9.63
CA ASP A 50 14.02 13.99 10.63
C ASP A 50 13.21 12.71 10.41
N GLN A 51 13.48 11.70 11.26
CA GLN A 51 12.69 10.49 11.38
C GLN A 51 12.16 10.34 12.80
N VAL A 52 10.84 10.30 12.94
CA VAL A 52 10.15 10.12 14.22
C VAL A 52 9.81 8.65 14.45
N LEU A 53 10.22 8.12 15.62
CA LEU A 53 9.88 6.76 16.08
C LEU A 53 9.02 6.78 17.35
N VAL A 54 9.30 7.73 18.24
CA VAL A 54 8.52 8.00 19.45
C VAL A 54 8.28 9.49 19.53
N LEU A 55 7.04 9.88 19.79
CA LEU A 55 6.60 11.27 19.89
C LEU A 55 5.76 11.45 21.15
N ASN A 56 6.07 12.47 21.92
CA ASN A 56 5.33 12.88 23.09
C ASN A 56 4.06 13.64 22.68
N ASN A 57 3.03 13.55 23.51
CA ASN A 57 1.70 14.10 23.21
C ASN A 57 1.54 15.61 23.39
N ASP A 58 2.63 16.31 23.68
CA ASP A 58 2.77 17.76 23.58
C ASP A 58 3.00 18.23 22.12
N ILE A 59 3.42 17.32 21.23
CA ILE A 59 3.55 17.58 19.79
C ILE A 59 2.38 16.94 19.05
N THR A 60 1.43 17.76 18.61
CA THR A 60 0.18 17.27 18.00
C THR A 60 0.21 17.18 16.48
N THR A 61 1.14 17.83 15.80
CA THR A 61 1.21 17.79 14.34
C THR A 61 2.33 16.86 13.89
N LEU A 62 2.00 15.88 13.05
CA LEU A 62 2.99 14.97 12.47
C LEU A 62 2.77 14.80 10.96
N TYR A 63 3.88 14.71 10.22
CA TYR A 63 3.88 14.46 8.79
C TYR A 63 4.33 13.04 8.50
N PHE A 64 3.79 12.47 7.43
CA PHE A 64 4.24 11.20 6.87
C PHE A 64 4.64 11.40 5.42
N PHE A 65 5.95 11.25 5.17
CA PHE A 65 6.60 11.42 3.87
C PHE A 65 6.68 10.09 3.13
N THR A 66 6.53 10.13 1.81
CA THR A 66 6.72 8.96 0.92
C THR A 66 7.40 9.37 -0.39
N ASP A 67 8.46 8.63 -0.78
CA ASP A 67 9.10 8.69 -2.11
C ASP A 67 8.65 7.47 -2.94
N VAL A 68 7.73 7.72 -3.88
CA VAL A 68 7.10 6.71 -4.74
C VAL A 68 7.85 6.59 -6.07
N ARG A 69 8.05 5.35 -6.56
CA ARG A 69 8.71 5.04 -7.83
C ARG A 69 7.82 4.22 -8.74
N ASN A 70 7.91 4.47 -10.05
CA ASN A 70 7.28 3.68 -11.10
C ASN A 70 5.75 3.55 -10.97
N MET A 71 5.09 4.63 -10.52
CA MET A 71 3.62 4.69 -10.35
C MET A 71 2.99 5.85 -11.12
N GLU A 72 3.65 6.39 -12.14
CA GLU A 72 3.08 7.47 -12.96
C GLU A 72 1.71 7.09 -13.53
N GLY A 73 0.75 8.02 -13.43
CA GLY A 73 -0.64 7.81 -13.82
C GLY A 73 -1.47 7.03 -12.80
N ARG A 74 -0.88 6.52 -11.71
CA ARG A 74 -1.56 5.76 -10.68
C ARG A 74 -1.84 6.59 -9.43
N THR A 75 -2.62 6.01 -8.51
CA THR A 75 -2.93 6.60 -7.21
C THR A 75 -2.25 5.84 -6.09
N VAL A 76 -1.76 6.58 -5.09
CA VAL A 76 -1.29 6.06 -3.81
C VAL A 76 -2.13 6.65 -2.69
N THR A 77 -2.48 5.82 -1.70
CA THR A 77 -3.26 6.24 -0.53
C THR A 77 -2.45 6.04 0.74
N HIS A 78 -2.31 7.08 1.56
CA HIS A 78 -1.90 6.96 2.95
C HIS A 78 -3.13 6.69 3.80
N ILE A 79 -3.13 5.61 4.57
CA ILE A 79 -4.19 5.25 5.52
C ILE A 79 -3.60 5.38 6.92
N TRP A 80 -4.09 6.34 7.69
CA TRP A 80 -3.72 6.55 9.08
C TRP A 80 -4.60 5.71 9.97
N GLU A 81 -3.97 4.88 10.80
CA GLU A 81 -4.62 4.01 11.76
C GLU A 81 -4.14 4.34 13.18
N TYR A 82 -5.08 4.28 14.12
CA TYR A 82 -4.80 4.29 15.55
C TYR A 82 -5.38 3.02 16.16
N ASN A 83 -4.54 2.25 16.86
CA ASN A 83 -4.94 0.96 17.44
C ASN A 83 -5.68 0.04 16.45
N GLY A 84 -5.22 0.00 15.19
CA GLY A 84 -5.80 -0.80 14.11
C GLY A 84 -7.12 -0.29 13.53
N GLN A 85 -7.60 0.87 13.96
CA GLN A 85 -8.79 1.53 13.39
C GLN A 85 -8.39 2.65 12.44
N VAL A 86 -8.97 2.68 11.25
CA VAL A 86 -8.74 3.76 10.28
C VAL A 86 -9.33 5.07 10.79
N ILE A 87 -8.46 6.08 10.96
CA ILE A 87 -8.83 7.42 11.41
C ILE A 87 -8.87 8.41 10.23
N ALA A 88 -7.99 8.24 9.24
CA ALA A 88 -7.97 9.11 8.06
C ALA A 88 -7.38 8.41 6.83
N MET A 89 -7.78 8.87 5.64
CA MET A 89 -7.20 8.45 4.37
C MET A 89 -6.83 9.68 3.54
N LYS A 90 -5.66 9.65 2.88
CA LYS A 90 -5.22 10.69 1.95
C LYS A 90 -4.72 10.08 0.65
N GLN A 91 -5.38 10.44 -0.45
CA GLN A 91 -5.03 9.99 -1.80
C GLN A 91 -4.12 10.99 -2.52
N PHE A 92 -3.24 10.46 -3.37
CA PHE A 92 -2.31 11.21 -4.21
C PHE A 92 -2.28 10.64 -5.62
N SER A 93 -2.51 11.49 -6.61
CA SER A 93 -2.27 11.15 -8.02
C SER A 93 -0.79 11.35 -8.36
N ILE A 94 -0.13 10.29 -8.82
CA ILE A 94 1.30 10.28 -9.13
C ILE A 94 1.50 10.71 -10.58
N LYS A 95 2.26 11.79 -10.80
CA LYS A 95 2.39 12.42 -12.13
C LYS A 95 3.78 12.31 -12.74
N GLY A 96 4.60 11.38 -12.26
CA GLY A 96 5.94 11.15 -12.79
C GLY A 96 6.56 9.85 -12.29
N PRO A 97 7.68 9.41 -12.89
CA PRO A 97 8.30 8.12 -12.60
C PRO A 97 8.91 8.07 -11.19
N ARG A 98 9.24 9.24 -10.62
CA ARG A 98 9.56 9.44 -9.21
C ARG A 98 8.68 10.56 -8.69
N TRP A 99 8.01 10.34 -7.56
CA TRP A 99 7.12 11.35 -6.99
C TRP A 99 7.16 11.32 -5.47
N ARG A 100 7.43 12.49 -4.88
CA ARG A 100 7.42 12.70 -3.42
C ARG A 100 6.09 13.29 -3.00
N VAL A 101 5.45 12.66 -2.03
CA VAL A 101 4.19 13.09 -1.41
C VAL A 101 4.34 13.11 0.10
N PHE A 102 3.45 13.84 0.76
CA PHE A 102 3.30 13.75 2.20
C PHE A 102 1.84 13.97 2.59
N SER A 103 1.42 13.34 3.68
CA SER A 103 0.19 13.69 4.40
C SER A 103 0.55 14.21 5.79
N GLN A 104 -0.29 15.05 6.36
CA GLN A 104 -0.18 15.44 7.77
C GLN A 104 -1.36 14.90 8.57
N LYS A 105 -1.17 14.73 9.87
CA LYS A 105 -2.23 14.42 10.82
C LYS A 105 -2.06 15.27 12.07
N GLU A 106 -3.14 15.93 12.47
CA GLU A 106 -3.29 16.43 13.84
C GLU A 106 -3.67 15.25 14.74
N LEU A 107 -2.79 14.90 15.66
CA LEU A 107 -2.91 13.85 16.64
C LEU A 107 -3.64 14.41 17.86
N ASP A 108 -4.71 13.74 18.27
CA ASP A 108 -5.39 14.05 19.53
C ASP A 108 -4.45 13.64 20.69
N PRO A 109 -4.08 14.57 21.61
CA PRO A 109 -3.19 14.27 22.73
C PRO A 109 -3.62 13.10 23.62
N SER A 110 -4.92 12.78 23.65
CA SER A 110 -5.48 11.66 24.42
C SER A 110 -5.29 10.30 23.74
N MET A 111 -5.08 10.28 22.42
CA MET A 111 -4.90 9.05 21.63
C MET A 111 -3.45 8.56 21.67
N THR A 112 -2.90 8.40 22.88
CA THR A 112 -1.58 7.81 23.09
C THR A 112 -1.62 6.31 22.77
N GLY A 113 -0.56 5.78 22.17
CA GLY A 113 -0.51 4.40 21.73
C GLY A 113 0.26 4.21 20.43
N GLU A 114 -0.07 3.13 19.74
CA GLU A 114 0.52 2.81 18.44
C GLU A 114 -0.28 3.49 17.33
N TRP A 115 0.46 4.17 16.46
CA TRP A 115 -0.06 4.76 15.25
C TRP A 115 0.64 4.17 14.04
N THR A 116 -0.15 3.87 13.02
CA THR A 116 0.32 3.21 11.81
C THR A 116 -0.09 4.01 10.59
N VAL A 117 0.80 4.11 9.60
CA VAL A 117 0.42 4.50 8.24
C VAL A 117 0.67 3.34 7.30
N ILE A 118 -0.38 2.93 6.60
CA ILE A 118 -0.31 1.96 5.52
C ILE A 118 -0.38 2.72 4.20
N ILE A 119 0.57 2.44 3.31
CA ILE A 119 0.59 2.95 1.96
C ILE A 119 -0.03 1.89 1.06
N LYS A 120 -1.13 2.20 0.36
CA LYS A 120 -1.77 1.30 -0.60
C LYS A 120 -1.76 1.86 -2.01
N ASP A 121 -1.65 0.98 -3.00
CA ASP A 121 -1.90 1.33 -4.40
C ASP A 121 -3.41 1.42 -4.72
N ASP A 122 -3.72 1.83 -5.95
CA ASP A 122 -5.07 1.93 -6.51
C ASP A 122 -5.87 0.61 -6.55
N ARG A 123 -5.22 -0.54 -6.40
CA ARG A 123 -5.85 -1.86 -6.31
C ARG A 123 -6.05 -2.30 -4.85
N GLY A 124 -5.63 -1.48 -3.89
CA GLY A 124 -5.69 -1.79 -2.47
C GLY A 124 -4.52 -2.65 -1.96
N TRP A 125 -3.48 -2.89 -2.76
CA TRP A 125 -2.31 -3.64 -2.31
C TRP A 125 -1.44 -2.80 -1.39
N PRO A 126 -1.05 -3.30 -0.20
CA PRO A 126 -0.12 -2.59 0.67
C PRO A 126 1.28 -2.57 0.03
N LEU A 127 1.83 -1.37 -0.13
CA LEU A 127 3.19 -1.13 -0.64
C LEU A 127 4.21 -1.00 0.48
N ALA A 128 3.81 -0.41 1.61
CA ALA A 128 4.64 -0.23 2.79
C ALA A 128 3.79 0.05 4.03
N VAL A 129 4.34 -0.24 5.21
CA VAL A 129 3.74 0.04 6.52
C VAL A 129 4.78 0.75 7.37
N SER A 130 4.37 1.78 8.12
CA SER A 130 5.25 2.50 9.05
C SER A 130 4.51 2.74 10.35
N VAL A 131 5.23 2.62 11.47
CA VAL A 131 4.67 2.73 12.82
C VAL A 131 5.45 3.77 13.62
N PHE A 132 4.76 4.54 14.45
CA PHE A 132 5.37 5.31 15.53
C PHE A 132 4.58 5.14 16.84
N ARG A 133 5.24 5.41 17.97
CA ARG A 133 4.59 5.43 19.29
C ARG A 133 4.29 6.87 19.68
N TYR A 134 3.03 7.15 19.98
CA TYR A 134 2.60 8.40 20.60
C TYR A 134 2.48 8.18 22.11
N VAL A 135 3.22 8.91 22.92
CA VAL A 135 3.33 8.64 24.36
C VAL A 135 2.93 9.86 25.17
N ASP A 136 2.42 9.61 26.36
CA ASP A 136 2.14 10.66 27.32
C ASP A 136 3.45 11.37 27.70
N SER A 137 3.47 12.69 27.53
CA SER A 137 4.59 13.57 27.88
C SER A 137 4.92 13.50 29.38
N GLU A 138 3.94 13.19 30.24
CA GLU A 138 4.13 13.03 31.68
C GLU A 138 4.76 11.68 32.06
N SER A 139 4.82 10.71 31.14
CA SER A 139 5.35 9.36 31.42
C SER A 139 6.88 9.29 31.55
N GLY A 140 7.59 10.41 31.34
CA GLY A 140 9.06 10.48 31.35
C GLY A 140 9.74 9.82 30.14
N LYS A 141 8.96 9.28 29.19
CA LYS A 141 9.48 8.79 27.91
C LYS A 141 9.93 9.98 27.06
N LYS A 142 11.05 9.81 26.36
CA LYS A 142 11.61 10.83 25.48
C LYS A 142 11.19 10.60 24.04
N ASN A 143 11.04 11.70 23.32
CA ASN A 143 11.00 11.70 21.86
C ASN A 143 12.22 10.94 21.31
N ILE A 144 11.98 10.09 20.31
CA ILE A 144 13.05 9.47 19.51
C ILE A 144 12.89 10.03 18.10
N ILE A 145 13.66 11.09 17.83
CA ILE A 145 13.69 11.82 16.57
C ILE A 145 15.13 11.77 16.07
N LEU A 146 15.34 11.12 14.92
CA LEU A 146 16.65 10.91 14.34
C LEU A 146 16.91 11.97 13.25
N PRO A 147 18.06 12.66 13.26
CA PRO A 147 18.42 13.58 12.17
C PRO A 147 18.68 12.81 10.87
N LEU A 148 18.51 13.49 9.74
CA LEU A 148 18.78 12.97 8.39
C LEU A 148 20.09 13.49 7.80
#